data_AF-E0UP21-F1
#
_entry.id   AF-E0UP21-F1
#
_cell.length_a   1.000
_cell.length_b   1.000
_cell.length_c   1.000
_cell.angle_alpha   90.00
_cell.angle_beta   90.00
_cell.angle_gamma   90.00
#
_symmetry.space_group_name_H-M   'P 1'
#
loop_
_entity.id
_entity.type
_entity.pdbx_description
1 polymer ?
#
loop_
_entity_poly.entity_id
_entity_poly.type
_entity_poly.pdbx_seq_one_letter_code
_entity_poly.pdbx_strand_id
1 'polypeptide(L)'
;MFAKIFGKKNKSQDEQTDSHLIEKILKMNLTEMRSYVKNSMKDFKVSVDGINEIMKKLTSLDEKTQTYYIKSDDMDVKKKKAFDLFIAILSSKQIDIQTIELAQKFLENYKEIVDDFDTRNKQIYASKLADTLNTAINTINQYVQLQKKMNVLGK
;
A
#
# COMPACT_ATOMS: atom_id res chain seq x y z
N MET A 1 -8.09 -39.89 31.48
CA MET A 1 -8.65 -38.52 31.61
C MET A 1 -7.62 -37.49 31.14
N PHE A 2 -7.27 -37.48 29.84
CA PHE A 2 -6.34 -36.49 29.25
C PHE A 2 -6.72 -36.21 27.80
N ALA A 3 -7.93 -35.70 27.59
CA ALA A 3 -8.39 -35.26 26.28
C ALA A 3 -9.43 -34.15 26.45
N LYS A 4 -8.99 -32.97 26.90
CA LYS A 4 -9.83 -31.74 26.86
C LYS A 4 -9.03 -30.43 26.95
N ILE A 5 -7.74 -30.44 26.60
CA ILE A 5 -6.88 -29.24 26.52
C ILE A 5 -6.51 -28.95 25.05
N PHE A 6 -7.50 -29.00 24.16
CA PHE A 6 -7.39 -28.34 22.86
C PHE A 6 -8.64 -27.50 22.70
N GLY A 7 -8.62 -26.36 23.39
CA GLY A 7 -9.56 -25.28 23.16
C GLY A 7 -9.49 -24.89 21.70
N LYS A 8 -10.58 -25.13 20.97
CA LYS A 8 -10.91 -24.46 19.72
C LYS A 8 -10.60 -22.97 19.92
N LYS A 9 -9.56 -22.47 19.24
CA LYS A 9 -9.41 -21.04 18.99
C LYS A 9 -10.66 -20.62 18.20
N ASN A 10 -11.62 -20.03 18.90
CA ASN A 10 -12.57 -19.14 18.24
C ASN A 10 -11.73 -18.01 17.67
N LYS A 11 -11.51 -18.03 16.35
CA LYS A 11 -10.96 -16.88 15.64
C LYS A 11 -11.89 -15.71 15.95
N SER A 12 -11.34 -14.66 16.52
CA SER A 12 -12.04 -13.39 16.74
C SER A 12 -12.64 -12.91 15.42
N GLN A 13 -13.81 -12.27 15.48
CA GLN A 13 -14.49 -11.69 14.31
C GLN A 13 -13.57 -10.80 13.48
N ASP A 14 -12.63 -10.09 14.14
CA ASP A 14 -11.64 -9.23 13.50
C ASP A 14 -10.69 -9.99 12.54
N GLU A 15 -10.22 -11.20 12.92
CA GLU A 15 -9.33 -12.00 12.06
C GLU A 15 -10.05 -12.52 10.79
N GLN A 16 -11.37 -12.76 10.87
CA GLN A 16 -12.16 -13.19 9.71
C GLN A 16 -12.43 -12.04 8.74
N THR A 17 -12.68 -10.83 9.25
CA THR A 17 -12.84 -9.62 8.42
C THR A 17 -11.55 -9.26 7.69
N ASP A 18 -10.40 -9.40 8.33
CA ASP A 18 -9.10 -9.12 7.70
C ASP A 18 -8.79 -10.13 6.59
N SER A 19 -9.04 -11.43 6.79
CA SER A 19 -8.86 -12.45 5.75
C SER A 19 -9.74 -12.20 4.52
N HIS A 20 -11.01 -11.83 4.71
CA HIS A 20 -11.93 -11.57 3.61
C HIS A 20 -11.57 -10.28 2.85
N LEU A 21 -11.08 -9.26 3.56
CA LEU A 21 -10.57 -8.02 2.97
C LEU A 21 -9.34 -8.30 2.08
N ILE A 22 -8.38 -9.09 2.57
CA ILE A 22 -7.17 -9.43 1.82
C ILE A 22 -7.54 -10.17 0.53
N GLU A 23 -8.40 -11.19 0.61
CA GLU A 23 -8.89 -11.91 -0.57
C GLU A 23 -9.59 -10.99 -1.58
N LYS A 24 -10.35 -10.00 -1.08
CA LYS A 24 -11.01 -9.02 -1.93
C LYS A 24 -9.99 -8.12 -2.63
N ILE A 25 -9.00 -7.57 -1.91
CA ILE A 25 -7.93 -6.71 -2.44
C ILE A 25 -7.14 -7.41 -3.56
N LEU A 26 -6.84 -8.70 -3.39
CA LEU A 26 -6.18 -9.51 -4.41
C LEU A 26 -6.97 -9.58 -5.73
N LYS A 27 -8.30 -9.47 -5.67
CA LYS A 27 -9.19 -9.45 -6.84
C LYS A 27 -9.50 -8.04 -7.35
N MET A 28 -9.19 -6.99 -6.59
CA MET A 28 -9.48 -5.61 -6.98
C MET A 28 -8.66 -5.16 -8.21
N ASN A 29 -9.25 -4.28 -9.02
CA ASN A 29 -8.53 -3.49 -10.01
C ASN A 29 -8.02 -2.17 -9.41
N LEU A 30 -7.18 -1.42 -10.15
CA LEU A 30 -6.58 -0.16 -9.69
C LEU A 30 -7.62 0.89 -9.22
N THR A 31 -8.79 0.94 -9.84
CA THR A 31 -9.84 1.91 -9.49
C THR A 31 -10.47 1.54 -8.15
N GLU A 32 -10.76 0.24 -7.97
CA GLU A 32 -11.29 -0.29 -6.71
C GLU A 32 -10.29 -0.11 -5.57
N MET A 33 -9.00 -0.41 -5.79
CA MET A 33 -7.95 -0.17 -4.80
C MET A 33 -7.88 1.31 -4.41
N ARG A 34 -8.00 2.23 -5.38
CA ARG A 34 -8.00 3.67 -5.10
C ARG A 34 -9.22 4.08 -4.29
N SER A 35 -10.39 3.54 -4.59
CA SER A 35 -11.63 3.77 -3.83
C SER A 35 -11.52 3.23 -2.40
N TYR A 36 -10.89 2.06 -2.23
CA TYR A 36 -10.57 1.53 -0.92
C TYR A 36 -9.68 2.52 -0.15
N VAL A 37 -8.50 2.88 -0.67
CA VAL A 37 -7.54 3.79 -0.01
C VAL A 37 -8.16 5.15 0.35
N LYS A 38 -9.08 5.66 -0.48
CA LYS A 38 -9.82 6.91 -0.21
C LYS A 38 -10.96 6.76 0.80
N ASN A 39 -11.13 5.58 1.39
CA ASN A 39 -12.22 5.24 2.29
C ASN A 39 -13.61 5.51 1.70
N SER A 40 -13.78 5.28 0.39
CA SER A 40 -15.05 5.49 -0.32
C SER A 40 -15.85 4.19 -0.52
N MET A 41 -15.36 3.06 0.00
CA MET A 41 -16.09 1.79 0.05
C MET A 41 -16.84 1.68 1.37
N LYS A 42 -18.15 1.44 1.33
CA LYS A 42 -18.99 1.36 2.54
C LYS A 42 -18.74 0.07 3.33
N ASP A 43 -18.40 -1.00 2.63
CA ASP A 43 -18.33 -2.34 3.21
C ASP A 43 -16.96 -2.68 3.81
N PHE A 44 -15.94 -1.85 3.54
CA PHE A 44 -14.56 -2.10 3.97
C PHE A 44 -13.92 -0.81 4.49
N LYS A 45 -13.54 -0.83 5.77
CA LYS A 45 -12.77 0.25 6.38
C LYS A 45 -11.31 0.17 5.93
N VAL A 46 -10.71 1.33 5.68
CA VAL A 46 -9.26 1.42 5.41
C VAL A 46 -8.47 1.01 6.64
N SER A 47 -7.54 0.08 6.45
CA SER A 47 -6.59 -0.39 7.45
C SER A 47 -5.16 -0.36 6.89
N VAL A 48 -4.18 -0.38 7.79
CA VAL A 48 -2.75 -0.47 7.45
C VAL A 48 -2.47 -1.77 6.68
N ASP A 49 -3.02 -2.90 7.14
CA ASP A 49 -2.85 -4.20 6.48
C ASP A 49 -3.40 -4.21 5.05
N GLY A 50 -4.59 -3.61 4.85
CA GLY A 50 -5.16 -3.50 3.51
C GLY A 50 -4.31 -2.63 2.57
N ILE A 51 -3.75 -1.52 3.09
CA ILE A 51 -2.81 -0.69 2.32
C ILE A 51 -1.52 -1.46 1.98
N ASN A 52 -0.96 -2.19 2.96
CA ASN A 52 0.22 -3.01 2.76
C ASN A 52 -0.02 -4.10 1.72
N GLU A 53 -1.20 -4.73 1.68
CA GLU A 53 -1.52 -5.72 0.65
C GLU A 53 -1.70 -5.11 -0.74
N ILE A 54 -2.27 -3.91 -0.86
CA ILE A 54 -2.29 -3.19 -2.13
C ILE A 54 -0.87 -2.92 -2.62
N MET A 55 0.00 -2.41 -1.73
CA MET A 55 1.39 -2.14 -2.09
C MET A 55 2.14 -3.41 -2.49
N LYS A 56 2.02 -4.49 -1.72
CA LYS A 56 2.60 -5.80 -2.08
C LYS A 56 2.14 -6.23 -3.47
N LYS A 57 0.85 -6.17 -3.76
CA LYS A 57 0.33 -6.51 -5.09
C LYS A 57 0.95 -5.67 -6.21
N LEU A 58 1.23 -4.40 -5.96
CA LEU A 58 1.88 -3.53 -6.94
C LEU A 58 3.38 -3.81 -7.08
N THR A 59 4.05 -4.31 -6.05
CA THR A 59 5.51 -4.48 -6.04
C THR A 59 5.99 -5.90 -6.24
N SER A 60 5.11 -6.89 -6.06
CA SER A 60 5.47 -8.30 -6.17
C SER A 60 5.57 -8.73 -7.64
N LEU A 61 6.59 -9.52 -7.92
CA LEU A 61 6.69 -10.26 -9.18
C LEU A 61 5.70 -11.42 -9.13
N ASP A 62 4.84 -11.53 -10.14
CA ASP A 62 3.97 -12.70 -10.27
C ASP A 62 4.83 -13.91 -10.67
N GLU A 63 4.89 -14.93 -9.82
CA GLU A 63 5.75 -16.11 -10.02
C GLU A 63 5.40 -16.91 -11.28
N LYS A 64 4.13 -16.89 -11.71
CA LYS A 64 3.68 -17.67 -12.87
C LYS A 64 4.03 -16.98 -14.17
N THR A 65 3.83 -15.67 -14.21
CA THR A 65 4.04 -14.87 -15.42
C THR A 65 5.42 -14.24 -15.49
N GLN A 66 6.17 -14.23 -14.37
CA GLN A 66 7.45 -13.53 -14.22
C GLN A 66 7.33 -12.04 -14.57
N THR A 67 6.17 -11.44 -14.29
CA THR A 67 5.92 -10.03 -14.57
C THR A 67 5.36 -9.29 -13.38
N TYR A 68 5.70 -8.01 -13.29
CA TYR A 68 5.10 -7.09 -12.34
C TYR A 68 3.69 -6.68 -12.78
N TYR A 69 2.94 -6.07 -11.85
CA TYR A 69 1.56 -5.64 -12.12
C TYR A 69 1.45 -4.62 -13.27
N ILE A 70 2.46 -3.74 -13.38
CA ILE A 70 2.60 -2.77 -14.47
C ILE A 70 3.73 -3.21 -15.39
N LYS A 71 3.51 -3.15 -16.70
CA LYS A 71 4.47 -3.49 -17.75
C LYS A 71 4.77 -2.28 -18.62
N SER A 72 5.92 -2.29 -19.29
CA SER A 72 6.35 -1.19 -20.17
C SER A 72 5.43 -1.02 -21.38
N ASP A 73 4.77 -2.08 -21.85
CA ASP A 73 3.81 -2.07 -22.96
C ASP A 73 2.36 -1.77 -22.53
N ASP A 74 2.09 -1.67 -21.23
CA ASP A 74 0.76 -1.30 -20.75
C ASP A 74 0.35 0.10 -21.24
N MET A 75 -0.95 0.27 -21.46
CA MET A 75 -1.54 1.56 -21.79
C MET A 75 -1.18 2.63 -20.75
N ASP A 76 -0.90 3.84 -21.23
CA ASP A 76 -0.59 5.00 -20.40
C ASP A 76 -1.68 5.29 -19.35
N VAL A 77 -2.95 4.99 -19.66
CA VAL A 77 -4.06 5.09 -18.69
C VAL A 77 -3.86 4.17 -17.48
N LYS A 78 -3.35 2.95 -17.68
CA LYS A 78 -3.08 1.99 -16.59
C LYS A 78 -1.89 2.44 -15.75
N LYS A 79 -0.79 2.86 -16.39
CA LYS A 79 0.40 3.42 -15.72
C LYS A 79 0.03 4.61 -14.85
N LYS A 80 -0.68 5.59 -15.43
CA LYS A 80 -1.17 6.77 -14.71
C LYS A 80 -2.04 6.41 -13.50
N LYS A 81 -2.98 5.47 -13.65
CA LYS A 81 -3.83 5.02 -12.55
C LYS A 81 -3.02 4.41 -11.41
N ALA A 82 -1.97 3.65 -11.72
CA ALA A 82 -1.11 3.05 -10.72
C ALA A 82 -0.25 4.10 -9.99
N PHE A 83 0.31 5.07 -10.72
CA PHE A 83 1.04 6.19 -10.11
C PHE A 83 0.14 7.05 -9.21
N ASP A 84 -1.10 7.34 -9.66
CA ASP A 84 -2.10 8.03 -8.85
C ASP A 84 -2.51 7.24 -7.61
N LEU A 85 -2.55 5.91 -7.70
CA LEU A 85 -2.83 5.03 -6.57
C LEU A 85 -1.67 5.05 -5.56
N PHE A 86 -0.44 4.96 -6.02
CA PHE A 86 0.75 5.09 -5.17
C PHE A 86 0.74 6.40 -4.37
N ILE A 87 0.45 7.52 -5.04
CA ILE A 87 0.35 8.83 -4.38
C ILE A 87 -0.76 8.83 -3.33
N ALA A 88 -1.92 8.24 -3.65
CA ALA A 88 -3.04 8.15 -2.73
C ALA A 88 -2.71 7.30 -1.49
N ILE A 89 -1.95 6.22 -1.65
CA ILE A 89 -1.49 5.36 -0.55
C ILE A 89 -0.60 6.14 0.40
N LEU A 90 0.44 6.79 -0.13
CA LEU A 90 1.39 7.54 0.69
C LEU A 90 0.82 8.81 1.31
N SER A 91 -0.28 9.33 0.76
CA SER A 91 -1.04 10.44 1.34
C SER A 91 -2.04 9.97 2.42
N SER A 92 -2.22 8.66 2.59
CA SER A 92 -3.10 8.10 3.61
C SER A 92 -2.48 8.26 5.00
N LYS A 93 -3.34 8.45 6.00
CA LYS A 93 -2.93 8.46 7.42
C LYS A 93 -2.67 7.04 7.97
N GLN A 94 -3.05 6.02 7.21
CA GLN A 94 -2.99 4.60 7.61
C GLN A 94 -1.76 3.93 6.97
N ILE A 95 -0.58 4.54 7.13
CA ILE A 95 0.69 4.01 6.60
C ILE A 95 1.66 3.74 7.74
N ASP A 96 2.51 2.74 7.56
CA ASP A 96 3.57 2.37 8.48
C ASP A 96 4.93 2.28 7.76
N ILE A 97 5.97 1.88 8.49
CA ILE A 97 7.32 1.72 7.94
C ILE A 97 7.32 0.66 6.82
N GLN A 98 6.55 -0.42 6.96
CA GLN A 98 6.44 -1.44 5.94
C GLN A 98 5.85 -0.88 4.63
N THR A 99 4.86 0.00 4.72
CA THR A 99 4.32 0.71 3.55
C THR A 99 5.42 1.51 2.83
N ILE A 100 6.29 2.19 3.58
CA ILE A 100 7.42 2.96 3.03
C ILE A 100 8.43 2.05 2.33
N GLU A 101 8.79 0.92 2.91
CA GLU A 101 9.70 -0.04 2.29
C GLU A 101 9.16 -0.57 0.96
N LEU A 102 7.86 -0.91 0.93
CA LEU A 102 7.19 -1.31 -0.31
C LEU A 102 7.15 -0.15 -1.31
N ALA A 103 6.95 1.08 -0.85
CA ALA A 103 6.94 2.25 -1.72
C ALA A 103 8.31 2.54 -2.35
N GLN A 104 9.40 2.34 -1.60
CA GLN A 104 10.75 2.40 -2.16
C GLN A 104 10.95 1.35 -3.26
N LYS A 105 10.56 0.09 -2.99
CA LYS A 105 10.61 -0.99 -3.99
C LYS A 105 9.78 -0.68 -5.24
N PHE A 106 8.63 -0.03 -5.09
CA PHE A 106 7.82 0.41 -6.23
C PHE A 106 8.60 1.37 -7.14
N LEU A 107 9.27 2.37 -6.56
CA LEU A 107 10.07 3.33 -7.34
C LEU A 107 11.25 2.66 -8.02
N GLU A 108 11.91 1.70 -7.36
CA GLU A 108 13.01 0.93 -7.93
C GLU A 108 12.53 0.07 -9.11
N ASN A 109 11.47 -0.72 -8.91
CA ASN A 109 10.97 -1.65 -9.93
C ASN A 109 10.40 -0.94 -11.16
N TYR A 110 9.85 0.27 -10.99
CA TYR A 110 9.14 0.98 -12.06
C TYR A 110 9.85 2.24 -12.55
N LYS A 111 11.10 2.49 -12.13
CA LYS A 111 11.87 3.67 -12.51
C LYS A 111 11.84 3.92 -14.03
N GLU A 112 12.20 2.91 -14.81
CA GLU A 112 12.25 3.02 -16.27
C GLU A 112 10.87 3.32 -16.88
N ILE A 113 9.81 2.71 -16.34
CA ILE A 113 8.44 2.95 -16.81
C ILE A 113 7.99 4.37 -16.49
N VAL A 114 8.35 4.89 -15.31
CA VAL A 114 8.03 6.25 -14.90
C VAL A 114 8.77 7.27 -15.77
N ASP A 115 10.07 7.08 -15.97
CA ASP A 115 10.92 7.98 -16.77
C ASP A 115 10.45 8.03 -18.24
N ASP A 116 10.14 6.88 -18.82
CA ASP A 116 9.57 6.77 -20.16
C ASP A 116 8.18 7.42 -20.24
N PHE A 117 7.32 7.20 -19.24
CA PHE A 117 5.99 7.80 -19.19
C PHE A 117 6.07 9.33 -19.14
N ASP A 118 6.94 9.88 -18.30
CA ASP A 118 7.15 11.33 -18.15
C ASP A 118 7.68 11.95 -19.44
N THR A 119 8.63 11.29 -20.10
CA THR A 119 9.21 11.74 -21.37
C THR A 119 8.15 11.77 -22.48
N ARG A 120 7.39 10.68 -22.64
CA ARG A 120 6.38 10.56 -23.71
C ARG A 120 5.17 11.47 -23.48
N ASN A 121 4.72 11.62 -22.23
CA ASN A 121 3.52 12.36 -21.90
C ASN A 121 3.76 13.80 -21.43
N LYS A 122 5.03 14.24 -21.35
CA LYS A 122 5.44 15.55 -20.80
C LYS A 122 4.87 15.79 -19.40
N GLN A 123 5.02 14.79 -18.53
CA GLN A 123 4.57 14.82 -17.14
C GLN A 123 5.76 14.76 -16.18
N ILE A 124 5.48 14.88 -14.88
CA ILE A 124 6.48 14.96 -13.82
C ILE A 124 6.19 13.95 -12.69
N TYR A 125 5.75 12.74 -13.04
CA TYR A 125 5.49 11.70 -12.04
C TYR A 125 6.75 11.27 -11.30
N ALA A 126 7.93 11.19 -11.94
CA ALA A 126 9.17 10.83 -11.27
C ALA A 126 9.43 11.70 -10.03
N SER A 127 9.43 13.03 -10.20
CA SER A 127 9.57 13.98 -9.10
C SER A 127 8.42 13.85 -8.12
N LYS A 128 7.17 13.85 -8.61
CA LYS A 128 5.99 13.83 -7.75
C LYS A 128 5.93 12.59 -6.84
N LEU A 129 6.29 11.43 -7.36
CA LEU A 129 6.31 10.19 -6.61
C LEU A 129 7.40 10.21 -5.54
N ALA A 130 8.61 10.69 -5.88
CA ALA A 130 9.71 10.86 -4.93
C ALA A 130 9.37 11.86 -3.81
N ASP A 131 8.81 13.01 -4.16
CA ASP A 131 8.38 14.05 -3.21
C ASP A 131 7.29 13.53 -2.26
N THR A 132 6.36 12.73 -2.79
CA THR A 132 5.29 12.12 -1.97
C THR A 132 5.89 11.12 -0.98
N LEU A 133 6.85 10.29 -1.40
CA LEU A 133 7.56 9.37 -0.52
C LEU A 133 8.34 10.10 0.59
N ASN A 134 9.08 11.14 0.24
CA ASN A 134 9.81 11.97 1.20
C ASN A 134 8.86 12.61 2.23
N THR A 135 7.70 13.09 1.77
CA THR A 135 6.66 13.65 2.65
C THR A 135 6.10 12.60 3.62
N ALA A 136 5.85 11.38 3.12
CA ALA A 136 5.37 10.27 3.95
C ALA A 136 6.39 9.86 5.02
N ILE A 137 7.68 9.75 4.64
CA ILE A 137 8.79 9.47 5.57
C ILE A 137 8.87 10.54 6.66
N ASN A 138 8.81 11.81 6.29
CA ASN A 138 8.85 12.93 7.24
C ASN A 138 7.67 12.89 8.21
N THR A 139 6.48 12.55 7.71
CA THR A 139 5.27 12.41 8.53
C THR A 139 5.43 11.32 9.59
N ILE A 140 5.91 10.13 9.20
CA ILE A 140 6.16 9.02 10.14
C ILE A 140 7.22 9.42 11.18
N ASN A 141 8.30 10.05 10.76
CA ASN A 141 9.35 10.52 11.67
C ASN A 141 8.82 11.53 12.70
N GLN A 142 7.93 12.44 12.29
CA GLN A 142 7.27 13.38 13.21
C GLN A 142 6.39 12.67 14.23
N TYR A 143 5.60 11.67 13.81
CA TYR A 143 4.80 10.86 14.74
C TYR A 143 5.66 10.13 15.77
N VAL A 144 6.78 9.55 15.35
CA VAL A 144 7.74 8.87 16.25
C VAL A 144 8.34 9.87 17.25
N GLN A 145 8.69 11.07 16.81
CA GLN A 145 9.21 12.12 17.70
C GLN A 145 8.16 12.60 18.72
N LEU A 146 6.90 12.74 18.31
CA LEU A 146 5.80 13.09 19.21
C LEU A 146 5.58 12.01 20.28
N GLN A 147 5.55 10.74 19.89
CA GLN A 147 5.44 9.63 20.85
C GLN A 147 6.59 9.64 21.86
N LYS A 148 7.83 9.87 21.42
CA LYS A 148 8.99 9.99 22.32
C LYS A 148 8.80 11.12 23.33
N LYS A 149 8.33 12.30 22.90
CA LYS A 149 8.06 13.43 23.79
C LYS A 149 6.94 13.12 24.80
N MET A 150 5.87 12.46 24.38
CA MET A 150 4.78 12.06 25.27
C MET A 150 5.23 11.05 26.33
N ASN A 151 6.08 10.08 25.96
CA ASN A 151 6.62 9.09 26.89
C ASN A 151 7.59 9.69 27.92
N VAL A 152 8.17 10.87 27.64
CA VAL A 152 9.03 11.60 28.58
C VAL A 152 8.21 12.46 29.56
N LEU A 153 7.06 12.98 29.14
CA LEU A 153 6.18 13.83 29.96
C LEU A 153 5.18 13.06 30.82
N GLY A 154 4.98 11.76 30.56
CA GLY A 154 4.10 10.88 31.33
C GLY A 154 4.75 10.21 32.55
N LYS A 155 5.92 10.70 33.01
CA LYS A 155 6.59 10.26 34.24
C LYS A 155 6.61 11.39 35.26
#